data_AF-A0A2H6NJU4-F1
#
_entry.id   AF-A0A2H6NJU4-F1
#
_cell.length_a   1.000
_cell.length_b   1.000
_cell.length_c   1.000
_cell.angle_alpha   90.00
_cell.angle_beta   90.00
_cell.angle_gamma   90.00
#
_symmetry.space_group_name_H-M   'P 1'
#
loop_
_entity.id
_entity.type
_entity.pdbx_description
1 polymer ?
#
loop_
_entity_poly.entity_id
_entity_poly.type
_entity_poly.pdbx_seq_one_letter_code
_entity_poly.pdbx_strand_id
1 'polypeptide(L)'
;TNIMRAWLFQHLTHPYPSEKQNKQLAQDTGLTILQVNNWFINARRRIVQPMIDQSNRAVSQGAAYSPEGQPMGSFVLDGQQHMGIRPAGPMSGMGMNMGMDGQ
;
A
#
# COMPACT_ATOMS: atom_id res chain seq x y z
N THR A 1 13.27 -9.33 -18.22
CA THR A 1 11.95 -8.69 -17.98
C THR A 1 11.79 -7.31 -18.60
N ASN A 2 12.76 -6.80 -19.39
CA ASN A 2 12.68 -5.45 -19.97
C ASN A 2 11.48 -5.26 -20.93
N ILE A 3 11.09 -6.31 -21.65
CA ILE A 3 9.93 -6.29 -22.57
C ILE A 3 8.62 -6.01 -21.80
N MET A 4 8.35 -6.72 -20.70
CA MET A 4 7.13 -6.51 -19.91
C MET A 4 7.11 -5.14 -19.22
N ARG A 5 8.28 -4.63 -18.80
CA ARG A 5 8.40 -3.27 -18.26
C ARG A 5 8.11 -2.22 -19.32
N ALA A 6 8.65 -2.37 -20.53
CA ALA A 6 8.38 -1.47 -21.64
C ALA A 6 6.89 -1.43 -21.97
N TRP A 7 6.25 -2.59 -22.07
CA TRP A 7 4.80 -2.68 -22.31
C TRP A 7 4.00 -1.97 -21.21
N LEU A 8 4.35 -2.20 -19.93
CA LEU A 8 3.69 -1.58 -18.78
C LEU A 8 3.77 -0.05 -18.83
N PHE A 9 4.94 0.51 -19.15
CA PHE A 9 5.12 1.97 -19.23
C PHE A 9 4.39 2.60 -20.40
N GLN A 10 4.25 1.88 -21.52
CA GLN A 10 3.44 2.33 -22.66
C GLN A 10 1.92 2.31 -22.34
N HIS A 11 1.48 1.47 -21.40
CA HIS A 11 0.07 1.26 -21.07
C HIS A 11 -0.26 1.65 -19.62
N LEU A 12 0.36 2.70 -19.07
CA LEU A 12 0.14 3.12 -17.67
C LEU A 12 -1.32 3.51 -17.37
N THR A 13 -2.05 4.03 -18.37
CA THR A 13 -3.47 4.39 -18.24
C THR A 13 -4.38 3.18 -18.10
N HIS A 14 -4.07 2.10 -18.82
CA HIS A 14 -4.84 0.86 -18.79
C HIS A 14 -3.91 -0.36 -18.85
N PRO A 15 -3.23 -0.70 -17.72
CA PRO A 15 -2.17 -1.70 -17.70
C PRO A 15 -2.69 -3.15 -17.69
N TYR A 16 -3.76 -3.42 -18.44
CA TYR A 16 -4.39 -4.74 -18.53
C TYR A 16 -4.13 -5.32 -19.93
N PRO A 17 -3.11 -6.18 -20.09
CA PRO A 17 -2.88 -6.83 -21.37
C PRO A 17 -4.04 -7.75 -21.70
N SER A 18 -4.50 -7.70 -22.95
CA SER A 18 -5.46 -8.66 -23.50
C SER A 18 -4.86 -10.07 -23.57
N GLU A 19 -5.70 -11.10 -23.74
CA GLU A 19 -5.22 -12.48 -23.86
C GLU A 19 -4.21 -12.66 -25.02
N LYS A 20 -4.47 -11.98 -26.15
CA LYS A 20 -3.55 -11.97 -27.30
C LYS A 20 -2.21 -11.33 -26.95
N GLN A 21 -2.22 -10.21 -26.23
CA GLN A 21 -0.99 -9.53 -25.78
C GLN A 21 -0.23 -10.38 -24.75
N ASN A 22 -0.93 -11.03 -23.82
CA ASN A 22 -0.31 -11.97 -22.88
C ASN A 22 0.39 -13.13 -23.59
N LYS A 23 -0.23 -13.70 -24.63
CA LYS A 23 0.39 -14.74 -25.47
C LYS A 23 1.64 -14.23 -26.19
N GLN A 24 1.58 -13.03 -26.78
CA GLN A 24 2.74 -12.43 -27.43
C GLN A 24 3.88 -12.18 -26.43
N LEU A 25 3.58 -11.59 -25.27
CA LEU A 25 4.57 -11.31 -24.23
C LEU A 25 5.19 -12.59 -23.67
N ALA A 26 4.41 -13.67 -23.55
CA ALA A 26 4.92 -14.99 -23.18
C ALA A 26 5.92 -15.51 -24.22
N GLN A 27 5.61 -15.41 -25.51
CA GLN A 27 6.52 -15.80 -26.60
C GLN A 27 7.81 -14.96 -26.58
N ASP A 28 7.69 -13.64 -26.51
CA ASP A 28 8.83 -12.72 -26.60
C ASP A 28 9.75 -12.82 -25.37
N THR A 29 9.22 -13.23 -24.22
CA THR A 29 10.00 -13.36 -22.97
C THR A 29 10.42 -14.78 -22.65
N GLY A 30 9.93 -15.78 -23.38
CA GLY A 30 10.13 -17.20 -23.08
C GLY A 30 9.49 -17.66 -21.76
N LEU A 31 8.54 -16.88 -21.23
CA LEU A 31 7.82 -17.20 -19.99
C LEU A 31 6.50 -17.88 -20.31
N THR A 32 5.98 -18.64 -19.34
CA THR A 32 4.61 -19.13 -19.43
C THR A 32 3.61 -17.99 -19.30
N ILE A 33 2.43 -18.15 -19.89
CA ILE A 33 1.34 -17.16 -19.79
C ILE A 33 0.99 -16.87 -18.31
N LEU A 34 1.04 -17.88 -17.44
CA LEU A 34 0.80 -17.71 -16.01
C LEU A 34 1.85 -16.81 -15.34
N GLN A 35 3.13 -17.00 -15.67
CA GLN A 35 4.22 -16.16 -15.16
C GLN A 35 4.06 -14.71 -15.62
N VAL A 36 3.69 -14.49 -16.88
CA VAL A 36 3.38 -13.16 -17.42
C VAL A 36 2.21 -12.53 -16.66
N ASN A 37 1.10 -13.25 -16.48
CA ASN A 37 -0.05 -12.77 -15.72
C ASN A 37 0.31 -12.38 -14.29
N ASN A 38 1.00 -13.27 -13.57
CA ASN A 38 1.44 -13.02 -12.19
C ASN A 38 2.37 -11.81 -12.11
N TRP A 39 3.24 -11.65 -13.09
CA TRP A 39 4.12 -10.50 -13.17
C TRP A 39 3.32 -9.19 -13.33
N PHE A 40 2.33 -9.14 -14.22
CA PHE A 40 1.50 -7.95 -14.42
C PHE A 40 0.65 -7.59 -13.20
N ILE A 41 0.11 -8.59 -12.50
CA ILE A 41 -0.62 -8.36 -11.24
C ILE A 41 0.30 -7.69 -10.20
N ASN A 42 1.50 -8.24 -10.00
CA ASN A 42 2.44 -7.72 -9.03
C ASN A 42 2.99 -6.33 -9.43
N ALA A 43 3.35 -6.15 -10.72
CA ALA A 43 3.92 -4.91 -11.22
C ALA A 43 2.93 -3.75 -11.11
N ARG A 44 1.66 -3.96 -11.45
CA ARG A 44 0.61 -2.93 -11.28
C ARG A 44 0.43 -2.50 -9.84
N ARG A 45 0.38 -3.45 -8.90
CA ARG A 45 0.24 -3.15 -7.47
C ARG A 45 1.41 -2.35 -6.91
N ARG A 46 2.62 -2.61 -7.41
CA ARG A 46 3.85 -1.96 -6.91
C ARG A 46 4.18 -0.62 -7.57
N ILE A 47 3.76 -0.43 -8.81
CA ILE A 47 4.14 0.75 -9.61
C ILE A 47 2.94 1.66 -9.82
N VAL A 48 1.84 1.13 -10.36
CA VAL A 48 0.71 1.95 -10.80
C VAL A 48 -0.15 2.42 -9.62
N GLN A 49 -0.43 1.55 -8.65
CA GLN A 49 -1.23 1.90 -7.46
C GLN A 49 -0.63 3.06 -6.63
N PRO A 50 0.66 3.06 -6.25
CA PRO A 50 1.21 4.18 -5.49
C PRO A 50 1.20 5.50 -6.27
N MET A 51 1.34 5.47 -7.59
CA MET A 51 1.21 6.69 -8.41
C MET A 51 -0.22 7.25 -8.39
N ILE A 52 -1.23 6.39 -8.45
CA ILE A 52 -2.65 6.81 -8.37
C ILE A 52 -2.99 7.32 -6.96
N ASP A 53 -2.57 6.61 -5.91
CA ASP A 53 -2.82 7.03 -4.51
C ASP A 53 -2.16 8.37 -4.20
N GLN A 54 -0.93 8.58 -4.65
CA GLN A 54 -0.20 9.84 -4.47
C GLN A 54 -0.88 11.00 -5.23
N SER A 55 -1.40 10.74 -6.43
CA SER A 55 -2.21 11.72 -7.18
C SER A 55 -3.49 12.08 -6.42
N ASN A 56 -4.22 11.10 -5.89
CA ASN A 56 -5.45 11.35 -5.12
C ASN A 56 -5.18 12.09 -3.81
N ARG A 57 -4.08 11.78 -3.11
CA ARG A 57 -3.67 12.50 -1.89
C ARG A 57 -3.26 13.94 -2.17
N ALA A 58 -2.54 14.21 -3.25
CA ALA A 58 -2.17 15.57 -3.64
C ALA A 58 -3.40 16.44 -3.95
N VAL A 59 -4.42 15.88 -4.61
CA VAL A 59 -5.69 16.58 -4.86
C VAL A 59 -6.44 16.88 -3.56
N SER A 60 -6.43 15.96 -2.59
CA SER A 60 -7.10 16.17 -1.29
C SER A 60 -6.37 17.18 -0.39
N GLN A 61 -5.08 17.44 -0.60
CA GLN A 61 -4.29 18.42 0.17
C GLN A 61 -4.29 19.83 -0.47
N GLY A 62 -4.84 19.98 -1.68
CA GLY A 62 -4.97 21.28 -2.36
C GLY A 62 -6.10 22.18 -1.84
N ALA A 63 -6.91 21.73 -0.88
CA ALA A 63 -8.05 22.46 -0.33
C ALA A 63 -7.86 22.94 1.13
N ALA A 64 -6.61 23.00 1.63
CA ALA A 64 -6.33 23.32 3.04
C ALA A 64 -5.33 24.47 3.24
N TYR A 65 -5.23 25.44 2.32
CA TYR A 65 -4.59 26.72 2.63
C TYR A 65 -5.58 27.87 2.44
N SER A 66 -6.06 28.39 3.55
CA SER A 66 -6.65 29.73 3.65
C SER A 66 -5.78 30.47 4.68
N PRO A 67 -4.97 31.48 4.29
CA PRO A 67 -3.97 32.06 5.18
C PRO A 67 -4.48 33.20 6.06
N GLU A 68 -5.80 33.37 6.27
CA GLU A 68 -6.28 34.50 7.07
C GLU A 68 -7.47 34.13 7.98
N GLY A 69 -7.14 33.76 9.21
CA GLY A 69 -8.15 33.51 10.24
C GLY A 69 -7.60 32.97 11.55
N GLN A 70 -6.67 33.69 12.19
CA GLN A 70 -6.56 33.56 13.64
C GLN A 70 -7.65 34.40 14.29
N PRO A 71 -8.45 33.80 15.18
CA PRO A 71 -8.56 34.40 16.50
C PRO A 71 -8.37 33.38 17.64
N MET A 72 -7.34 33.67 18.43
CA MET A 72 -7.27 33.61 19.90
C MET A 72 -8.23 32.67 20.65
N GLY A 73 -7.68 31.68 21.35
CA GLY A 73 -8.44 30.97 22.39
C GLY A 73 -7.83 29.67 22.92
N SER A 74 -6.55 29.64 23.29
CA SER A 74 -6.03 28.58 24.17
C SER A 74 -5.13 29.17 25.24
N PHE A 75 -5.78 29.87 26.16
CA PHE A 75 -5.28 30.07 27.51
C PHE A 75 -5.54 28.77 28.28
N VAL A 76 -4.59 27.83 28.21
CA VAL A 76 -4.20 27.00 29.36
C VAL A 76 -2.68 26.95 29.40
N LEU A 77 -2.16 27.85 30.23
CA LEU A 77 -0.81 27.82 30.77
C LEU A 77 -0.67 26.59 31.67
N ASP A 78 0.54 26.05 31.68
CA ASP A 78 1.17 25.37 32.81
C ASP A 78 1.00 23.85 32.95
N GLY A 79 2.14 23.17 33.02
CA GLY A 79 2.24 21.89 33.70
C GLY A 79 2.92 20.75 32.93
N GLN A 80 4.24 20.65 33.12
CA GLN A 80 4.98 19.38 33.19
C GLN A 80 5.56 18.76 31.90
N GLN A 81 6.87 18.96 31.81
CA GLN A 81 7.87 18.15 31.11
C GLN A 81 7.74 16.65 31.42
N HIS A 82 7.69 15.79 30.39
CA HIS A 82 8.22 14.42 30.48
C HIS A 82 8.51 13.83 29.09
N MET A 83 9.78 13.94 28.70
CA MET A 83 10.44 13.06 27.73
C MET A 83 10.71 11.71 28.42
N GLY A 84 10.32 10.58 27.83
CA GLY A 84 11.00 9.29 28.08
C GLY A 84 10.16 8.03 28.28
N ILE A 85 10.50 7.01 27.46
CA ILE A 85 10.51 5.56 27.73
C ILE A 85 9.18 4.79 27.67
N ARG A 86 9.06 3.99 26.61
CA ARG A 86 8.15 2.85 26.48
C ARG A 86 8.88 1.62 27.06
N PRO A 87 8.40 0.91 28.10
CA PRO A 87 8.92 -0.41 28.41
C PRO A 87 8.14 -1.48 27.66
N ALA A 88 8.88 -2.36 26.99
CA ALA A 88 8.36 -3.61 26.45
C ALA A 88 8.07 -4.59 27.60
N GLY A 89 6.89 -5.20 27.59
CA GLY A 89 6.52 -6.30 28.49
C GLY A 89 6.07 -7.52 27.68
N PRO A 90 6.61 -8.72 27.92
CA PRO A 90 6.10 -9.97 27.36
C PRO A 90 5.13 -10.61 28.36
N MET A 91 3.92 -10.96 27.95
CA MET A 91 3.07 -11.87 28.73
C MET A 91 2.36 -12.89 27.84
N SER A 92 2.99 -14.07 27.80
CA SER A 92 2.45 -15.39 28.09
C SER A 92 0.93 -15.52 28.18
N GLY A 93 0.36 -16.45 27.41
CA GLY A 93 -1.02 -16.91 27.62
C GLY A 93 -1.58 -17.81 26.53
N MET A 94 -0.86 -18.87 26.15
CA MET A 94 -1.40 -19.94 25.29
C MET A 94 -2.38 -20.80 26.10
N GLY A 95 -3.65 -20.39 26.14
CA GLY A 95 -4.72 -21.15 26.79
C GLY A 95 -5.32 -22.20 25.85
N MET A 96 -4.71 -23.38 25.78
CA MET A 96 -5.32 -24.58 25.17
C MET A 96 -6.13 -25.32 26.25
N ASN A 97 -7.44 -25.09 26.27
CA ASN A 97 -8.38 -25.81 27.11
C ASN A 97 -8.87 -27.07 26.37
N MET A 98 -8.25 -28.22 26.64
CA MET A 98 -8.71 -29.53 26.20
C MET A 98 -8.72 -30.46 27.40
N GLY A 99 -9.92 -30.78 27.90
CA GLY A 99 -10.08 -31.77 28.96
C GLY A 99 -11.36 -31.56 29.76
N MET A 100 -12.43 -32.25 29.38
CA MET A 100 -13.34 -32.84 30.36
C MET A 100 -14.09 -34.02 29.73
N ASP A 101 -13.62 -35.21 30.07
CA ASP A 101 -14.32 -36.49 30.25
C ASP A 101 -15.78 -36.31 30.69
N GLY A 102 -16.76 -37.15 30.33
CA GLY A 102 -16.72 -38.60 30.47
C GLY A 102 -17.43 -39.02 31.76
N GLN A 103 -18.76 -38.85 31.80
CA GLN A 103 -19.80 -39.65 32.49
C GLN A 103 -21.11 -38.88 32.58
#